data_AF-A0A3M7NCB5-F1
#
_entry.id   AF-A0A3M7NCB5-F1
#
_cell.length_a   1.000
_cell.length_b   1.000
_cell.length_c   1.000
_cell.angle_alpha   90.00
_cell.angle_beta   90.00
_cell.angle_gamma   90.00
#
_symmetry.space_group_name_H-M   'P 1'
#
loop_
_entity.id
_entity.type
_entity.pdbx_description
1 polymer ?
#
loop_
_entity_poly.entity_id
_entity_poly.type
_entity_poly.pdbx_seq_one_letter_code
_entity_poly.pdbx_strand_id
1 'polypeptide(L)'
;MPGKGINNSKSPAIAVPEQPDLESLIAALEELGASKKKKTISAATPPVTEVEDREINRRQWYHVTQTNDRGIALTAARRIPAGTLILFEPALLRIPLSAENDGTAIDSKVNALSKPERKKFMQLFNPKPGGNNNDSASKASGIYNSNCYNINAFDDEGGSCVGLLSARINHSCLPNIVFSYVPAAQANALRRGMMQFHAIKNISKGKELVSNYEKSIFVGRKTRIERLRRHYGFDCSCLLLKEGLIYTPLANCYKSLAKWSSRMGQNARPWLEKEHEVVIRCFGRDSPRAQLLAAQLSQKGG
;
A
#
# COMPACT_ATOMS: atom_id res chain seq x y z
N MET A 1 11.75 5.93 -54.33
CA MET A 1 10.70 6.57 -55.15
C MET A 1 10.19 5.55 -56.16
N PRO A 2 8.93 5.61 -56.64
CA PRO A 2 7.85 6.59 -56.42
C PRO A 2 6.69 5.98 -55.59
N GLY A 3 5.75 6.68 -54.94
CA GLY A 3 5.19 8.01 -55.15
C GLY A 3 3.78 7.89 -55.74
N LYS A 4 2.72 8.03 -54.92
CA LYS A 4 1.34 8.39 -55.32
C LYS A 4 0.51 8.82 -54.10
N GLY A 5 0.22 10.12 -54.00
CA GLY A 5 -1.00 10.64 -53.35
C GLY A 5 -2.20 10.41 -54.29
N ILE A 6 -3.44 10.85 -54.05
CA ILE A 6 -4.10 11.77 -53.11
C ILE A 6 -5.58 11.29 -53.13
N ASN A 7 -6.35 11.39 -52.02
CA ASN A 7 -7.66 12.07 -52.03
C ASN A 7 -8.40 12.01 -50.70
N ASN A 8 -8.77 13.23 -50.28
CA ASN A 8 -9.55 13.63 -49.14
C ASN A 8 -11.00 13.13 -49.22
N SER A 9 -11.49 12.51 -48.16
CA SER A 9 -12.92 12.48 -47.82
C SER A 9 -13.13 13.14 -46.46
N LYS A 10 -14.03 14.12 -46.43
CA LYS A 10 -14.36 14.96 -45.27
C LYS A 10 -15.01 14.12 -44.17
N SER A 11 -14.49 14.19 -42.94
CA SER A 11 -15.16 13.71 -41.73
C SER A 11 -16.01 14.86 -41.12
N PRO A 12 -17.17 14.55 -40.51
CA PRO A 12 -18.09 15.56 -39.97
C PRO A 12 -17.54 16.25 -38.71
N ALA A 13 -17.86 17.52 -38.55
CA ALA A 13 -17.49 18.36 -37.41
C ALA A 13 -18.07 17.80 -36.09
N ILE A 14 -17.20 17.64 -35.09
CA ILE A 14 -17.56 17.36 -33.71
C ILE A 14 -17.89 18.69 -33.03
N ALA A 15 -19.08 18.79 -32.43
CA ALA A 15 -19.50 19.97 -31.67
C ALA A 15 -18.55 20.22 -30.48
N VAL A 16 -18.11 21.46 -30.33
CA VAL A 16 -17.31 21.94 -29.20
C VAL A 16 -18.25 22.06 -27.98
N PRO A 17 -17.92 21.50 -26.80
CA PRO A 17 -18.71 21.74 -25.60
C PRO A 17 -18.61 23.22 -25.19
N GLU A 18 -19.74 23.87 -24.96
CA GLU A 18 -19.81 25.24 -24.45
C GLU A 18 -18.98 25.38 -23.16
N GLN A 19 -18.09 26.37 -23.13
CA GLN A 19 -17.37 26.75 -21.92
C GLN A 19 -18.33 27.49 -20.98
N PRO A 20 -18.29 27.24 -19.66
CA PRO A 20 -19.10 28.01 -18.71
C PRO A 20 -18.70 29.47 -18.75
N ASP A 21 -19.70 30.37 -18.73
CA ASP A 21 -19.46 31.80 -18.76
C ASP A 21 -18.74 32.27 -17.47
N LEU A 22 -18.02 33.38 -17.60
CA LEU A 22 -17.15 33.92 -16.56
C LEU A 22 -17.94 34.43 -15.33
N GLU A 23 -19.19 34.85 -15.51
CA GLU A 23 -20.06 35.33 -14.42
C GLU A 23 -20.48 34.17 -13.51
N SER A 24 -20.84 33.03 -14.12
CA SER A 24 -21.17 31.79 -13.41
C SER A 24 -20.02 31.27 -12.53
N LEU A 25 -18.78 31.51 -12.94
CA LEU A 25 -17.57 31.09 -12.22
C LEU A 25 -17.23 32.03 -11.06
N ILE A 26 -17.54 33.32 -11.18
CA ILE A 26 -17.36 34.33 -10.12
C ILE A 26 -18.38 34.12 -9.01
N ALA A 27 -19.65 33.87 -9.34
CA ALA A 27 -20.71 33.62 -8.36
C ALA A 27 -20.42 32.39 -7.47
N ALA A 28 -19.88 31.30 -8.05
CA ALA A 28 -19.51 30.10 -7.31
C ALA A 28 -18.32 30.30 -6.35
N LEU A 29 -17.44 31.27 -6.63
CA LEU A 29 -16.30 31.61 -5.77
C LEU A 29 -16.72 32.51 -4.59
N GLU A 30 -17.75 33.34 -4.78
CA GLU A 30 -18.30 34.20 -3.73
C GLU A 30 -19.12 33.41 -2.70
N GLU A 31 -19.84 32.35 -3.12
CA GLU A 31 -20.58 31.46 -2.20
C GLU A 31 -19.66 30.62 -1.29
N LEU A 32 -18.44 30.32 -1.72
CA LEU A 32 -17.45 29.60 -0.90
C LEU A 32 -16.74 30.50 0.13
N GLY A 33 -16.92 31.82 0.07
CA GLY A 33 -16.22 32.81 0.88
C GLY A 33 -16.88 33.20 2.21
N ALA A 34 -18.11 32.77 2.49
CA ALA A 34 -18.90 33.31 3.60
C ALA A 34 -19.41 32.26 4.60
N SER A 35 -18.59 31.87 5.59
CA SER A 35 -19.09 31.77 6.98
C SER A 35 -17.97 31.70 8.05
N LYS A 36 -18.13 32.51 9.10
CA LYS A 36 -17.16 32.83 10.17
C LYS A 36 -17.29 31.91 11.42
N LYS A 37 -16.18 31.83 12.16
CA LYS A 37 -15.86 31.08 13.41
C LYS A 37 -16.78 31.31 14.64
N LYS A 38 -16.92 30.30 15.54
CA LYS A 38 -16.33 30.25 16.93
C LYS A 38 -16.66 28.98 17.76
N LYS A 39 -15.90 28.83 18.87
CA LYS A 39 -15.51 27.66 19.70
C LYS A 39 -16.53 27.11 20.72
N THR A 40 -16.32 25.86 21.14
CA THR A 40 -16.52 25.39 22.55
C THR A 40 -15.50 24.30 22.93
N ILE A 41 -15.08 24.31 24.19
CA ILE A 41 -14.02 23.50 24.81
C ILE A 41 -14.65 22.37 25.64
N SER A 42 -14.03 21.18 25.69
CA SER A 42 -14.14 20.23 26.81
C SER A 42 -12.86 19.39 26.89
N ALA A 43 -12.41 19.12 28.12
CA ALA A 43 -11.09 18.62 28.50
C ALA A 43 -11.05 17.09 28.72
N ALA A 44 -9.90 16.46 28.41
CA ALA A 44 -9.30 15.35 29.18
C ALA A 44 -7.89 14.95 28.66
N THR A 45 -6.90 15.05 29.55
CA THR A 45 -5.64 14.28 29.75
C THR A 45 -4.60 14.13 28.61
N PRO A 46 -3.28 14.39 28.85
CA PRO A 46 -2.32 14.68 27.78
C PRO A 46 -1.56 13.43 27.29
N PRO A 47 -1.21 13.35 25.99
CA PRO A 47 -0.10 12.53 25.55
C PRO A 47 1.09 13.40 25.10
N VAL A 48 2.26 12.97 25.58
CA VAL A 48 3.61 13.01 24.98
C VAL A 48 3.88 14.12 23.96
N THR A 49 4.88 14.94 24.28
CA THR A 49 5.42 16.04 23.47
C THR A 49 5.80 15.61 22.04
N GLU A 50 4.87 15.72 21.10
CA GLU A 50 5.17 15.96 19.69
C GLU A 50 5.37 17.46 19.48
N VAL A 51 6.62 17.90 19.61
CA VAL A 51 7.05 19.08 18.87
C VAL A 51 7.62 18.58 17.54
N GLU A 52 6.77 17.95 16.74
CA GLU A 52 7.04 17.70 15.32
C GLU A 52 6.21 18.66 14.49
N ASP A 53 6.88 19.37 13.58
CA ASP A 53 6.37 20.54 12.88
C ASP A 53 5.04 20.29 12.14
N ARG A 54 3.96 20.90 12.66
CA ARG A 54 2.60 20.81 12.08
C ARG A 54 2.51 21.28 10.63
N GLU A 55 3.44 22.12 10.16
CA GLU A 55 3.49 22.57 8.76
C GLU A 55 4.07 21.54 7.80
N ILE A 56 5.08 20.77 8.22
CA ILE A 56 5.68 19.70 7.39
C ILE A 56 4.64 18.59 7.18
N ASN A 57 3.90 18.23 8.25
CA ASN A 57 2.82 17.26 8.19
C ASN A 57 1.63 17.73 7.33
N ARG A 58 1.42 19.05 7.16
CA ARG A 58 0.43 19.62 6.22
C ARG A 58 0.86 19.54 4.75
N ARG A 59 2.16 19.48 4.46
CA ARG A 59 2.68 19.41 3.07
C ARG A 59 2.89 17.99 2.59
N GLN A 60 3.02 17.01 3.49
CA GLN A 60 3.24 15.62 3.11
C GLN A 60 1.97 14.95 2.59
N TRP A 61 2.13 14.00 1.67
CA TRP A 61 1.02 13.24 1.10
C TRP A 61 0.58 12.06 1.97
N TYR A 62 1.36 11.72 2.99
CA TYR A 62 1.19 10.52 3.79
C TYR A 62 1.45 10.73 5.29
N HIS A 63 0.95 9.80 6.09
CA HIS A 63 1.30 9.60 7.49
C HIS A 63 1.98 8.23 7.63
N VAL A 64 2.91 8.13 8.59
CA VAL A 64 3.46 6.85 9.05
C VAL A 64 2.50 6.30 10.10
N THR A 65 2.00 5.09 9.92
CA THR A 65 0.97 4.49 10.78
C THR A 65 1.39 3.09 11.21
N GLN A 66 1.31 2.79 12.51
CA GLN A 66 1.40 1.42 12.99
C GLN A 66 0.09 0.68 12.68
N THR A 67 0.18 -0.47 12.02
CA THR A 67 -0.95 -1.36 11.76
C THR A 67 -0.99 -2.47 12.81
N ASN A 68 -2.17 -3.05 12.99
CA ASN A 68 -2.38 -4.14 13.96
C ASN A 68 -1.72 -5.45 13.50
N ASP A 69 -1.57 -5.66 12.19
CA ASP A 69 -1.24 -6.96 11.59
C ASP A 69 -0.03 -6.93 10.65
N ARG A 70 0.37 -5.77 10.12
CA ARG A 70 1.37 -5.64 9.05
C ARG A 70 2.53 -4.69 9.41
N GLY A 71 2.73 -4.42 10.69
CA GLY A 71 3.80 -3.52 11.14
C GLY A 71 3.54 -2.07 10.75
N ILE A 72 4.57 -1.35 10.33
CA ILE A 72 4.48 0.06 9.94
C ILE A 72 4.01 0.16 8.49
N ALA A 73 3.09 1.09 8.22
CA ALA A 73 2.56 1.39 6.91
C ALA A 73 2.62 2.90 6.62
N LEU A 74 2.49 3.28 5.34
CA LEU A 74 2.20 4.65 4.93
C LEU A 74 0.71 4.78 4.56
N THR A 75 0.02 5.79 5.07
CA THR A 75 -1.39 6.06 4.76
C THR A 75 -1.57 7.45 4.19
N ALA A 76 -2.51 7.63 3.25
CA ALA A 76 -2.73 8.91 2.60
C ALA A 76 -3.26 9.97 3.59
N ALA A 77 -2.52 11.06 3.79
CA ALA A 77 -2.92 12.16 4.68
C ALA A 77 -4.13 12.95 4.13
N ARG A 78 -4.30 12.92 2.81
CA ARG A 78 -5.36 13.60 2.05
C ARG A 78 -5.69 12.81 0.78
N ARG A 79 -6.67 13.28 0.01
CA ARG A 79 -6.90 12.75 -1.34
C ARG A 79 -5.65 12.99 -2.19
N ILE A 80 -5.15 11.94 -2.85
CA ILE A 80 -3.99 11.98 -3.73
C ILE A 80 -4.48 11.73 -5.16
N PRO A 81 -4.35 12.70 -6.09
CA PRO A 81 -4.62 12.49 -7.49
C PRO A 81 -3.67 11.46 -8.13
N ALA A 82 -4.13 10.76 -9.17
CA ALA A 82 -3.26 9.93 -10.01
C ALA A 82 -2.09 10.76 -10.59
N GLY A 83 -0.93 10.15 -10.75
CA GLY A 83 0.30 10.79 -11.23
C GLY A 83 1.08 11.59 -10.18
N THR A 84 0.52 11.80 -8.99
CA THR A 84 1.20 12.57 -7.93
C THR A 84 2.48 11.88 -7.46
N LEU A 85 3.60 12.62 -7.40
CA LEU A 85 4.81 12.19 -6.69
C LEU A 85 4.57 12.27 -5.18
N ILE A 86 4.40 11.10 -4.55
CA ILE A 86 4.02 10.97 -3.14
C ILE A 86 5.24 10.99 -2.23
N LEU A 87 6.24 10.18 -2.56
CA LEU A 87 7.47 9.98 -1.79
C LEU A 87 8.66 10.13 -2.74
N PHE A 88 9.64 10.92 -2.28
CA PHE A 88 10.90 11.16 -2.96
C PHE A 88 11.98 11.14 -1.89
N GLU A 89 12.85 10.13 -1.90
CA GLU A 89 13.90 9.96 -0.89
C GLU A 89 15.20 9.47 -1.54
N PRO A 90 16.38 9.81 -0.99
CA PRO A 90 17.63 9.21 -1.42
C PRO A 90 17.67 7.73 -1.02
N ALA A 91 18.29 6.90 -1.86
CA ALA A 91 18.63 5.54 -1.46
C ALA A 91 19.61 5.56 -0.28
N LEU A 92 19.26 4.89 0.82
CA LEU A 92 20.17 4.67 1.96
C LEU A 92 21.31 3.75 1.56
N LEU A 93 20.97 2.69 0.81
CA LEU A 93 21.90 1.69 0.31
C LEU A 93 21.60 1.44 -1.17
N ARG A 94 22.66 1.27 -1.96
CA ARG A 94 22.61 0.75 -3.33
C ARG A 94 23.65 -0.35 -3.47
N ILE A 95 23.22 -1.50 -3.98
CA ILE A 95 24.07 -2.64 -4.30
C ILE A 95 23.95 -2.88 -5.81
N PRO A 96 25.07 -2.94 -6.55
CA PRO A 96 25.03 -3.21 -7.99
C PRO A 96 24.60 -4.65 -8.26
N LEU A 97 24.07 -4.92 -9.46
CA LEU A 97 23.54 -6.23 -9.85
C LEU A 97 24.53 -7.38 -9.62
N SER A 98 25.83 -7.13 -9.87
CA SER A 98 26.91 -8.10 -9.67
C SER A 98 27.10 -8.56 -8.22
N ALA A 99 26.58 -7.81 -7.24
CA ALA A 99 26.80 -8.05 -5.82
C ALA A 99 25.50 -8.27 -5.02
N GLU A 100 24.32 -8.27 -5.65
CA GLU A 100 23.03 -8.40 -4.94
C GLU A 100 22.86 -9.73 -4.18
N ASN A 101 23.56 -10.78 -4.61
CA ASN A 101 23.54 -12.10 -3.98
C ASN A 101 24.77 -12.36 -3.10
N ASP A 102 25.66 -11.38 -2.95
CA ASP A 102 26.85 -11.48 -2.10
C ASP A 102 26.57 -10.86 -0.72
N GLY A 103 26.37 -11.73 0.27
CA GLY A 103 26.14 -11.31 1.66
C GLY A 103 27.28 -10.45 2.23
N THR A 104 28.53 -10.69 1.81
CA THR A 104 29.69 -9.93 2.28
C THR A 104 29.72 -8.52 1.70
N ALA A 105 29.29 -8.35 0.45
CA ALA A 105 29.15 -7.04 -0.18
C ALA A 105 28.03 -6.22 0.49
N ILE A 106 26.90 -6.87 0.81
CA ILE A 106 25.80 -6.24 1.56
C ILE A 106 26.29 -5.81 2.94
N ASP A 107 26.94 -6.70 3.69
CA ASP A 107 27.47 -6.40 5.02
C ASP A 107 28.47 -5.24 4.99
N SER A 108 29.38 -5.24 4.01
CA SER A 108 30.36 -4.17 3.83
C SER A 108 29.70 -2.82 3.58
N LYS A 109 28.66 -2.78 2.74
CA LYS A 109 27.91 -1.55 2.46
C LYS A 109 27.12 -1.05 3.67
N VAL A 110 26.51 -1.96 4.44
CA VAL A 110 25.82 -1.62 5.68
C VAL A 110 26.79 -1.13 6.75
N ASN A 111 27.98 -1.73 6.84
CA ASN A 111 29.02 -1.31 7.79
C ASN A 111 29.61 0.05 7.47
N ALA A 112 29.64 0.44 6.19
CA ALA A 112 30.08 1.75 5.72
C ALA A 112 29.06 2.88 6.00
N LEU A 113 27.81 2.57 6.36
CA LEU A 113 26.83 3.59 6.78
C LEU A 113 27.28 4.30 8.05
N SER A 114 26.84 5.54 8.23
CA SER A 114 27.02 6.24 9.50
C SER A 114 26.31 5.49 10.65
N LYS A 115 26.78 5.67 11.89
CA LYS A 115 26.15 5.01 13.06
C LYS A 115 24.64 5.26 13.15
N PRO A 116 24.12 6.49 12.94
CA PRO A 116 22.67 6.74 12.95
C PRO A 116 21.92 6.04 11.83
N GLU A 117 22.46 6.04 10.60
CA GLU A 117 21.85 5.39 9.44
C GLU A 117 21.81 3.88 9.61
N ARG A 118 22.93 3.28 10.03
CA ARG A 118 23.01 1.85 10.33
C ARG A 118 22.02 1.45 11.42
N LYS A 119 21.86 2.26 12.47
CA LYS A 119 20.83 2.03 13.50
C LYS A 119 19.42 2.00 12.90
N LYS A 120 19.08 2.95 12.03
CA LYS A 120 17.77 2.99 11.35
C LYS A 120 17.57 1.80 10.41
N PHE A 121 18.60 1.42 9.64
CA PHE A 121 18.59 0.24 8.78
C PHE A 121 18.32 -1.04 9.57
N MET A 122 18.99 -1.23 10.71
CA MET A 122 18.84 -2.43 11.54
C MET A 122 17.46 -2.57 12.21
N GLN A 123 16.61 -1.53 12.13
CA GLN A 123 15.21 -1.51 12.58
C GLN A 123 14.21 -1.73 11.44
N LEU A 124 14.68 -1.96 10.21
CA LEU A 124 13.82 -2.36 9.10
C LEU A 124 13.36 -3.81 9.27
N PHE A 125 12.32 -4.17 8.51
CA PHE A 125 11.68 -5.48 8.64
C PHE A 125 12.67 -6.61 8.30
N ASN A 126 12.67 -7.67 9.10
CA ASN A 126 13.37 -8.91 8.82
C ASN A 126 12.42 -10.08 9.13
N PRO A 127 12.06 -10.92 8.14
CA PRO A 127 11.17 -12.06 8.36
C PRO A 127 11.80 -13.16 9.23
N LYS A 128 13.12 -13.17 9.39
CA LYS A 128 13.88 -14.13 10.21
C LYS A 128 14.78 -13.39 11.22
N PRO A 129 14.22 -12.79 12.29
CA PRO A 129 14.98 -11.95 13.20
C PRO A 129 15.96 -12.71 14.13
N GLY A 130 15.91 -14.05 14.18
CA GLY A 130 16.80 -14.89 14.98
C GLY A 130 17.22 -16.14 14.23
N GLY A 131 18.02 -15.98 13.18
CA GLY A 131 18.46 -17.07 12.29
C GLY A 131 18.88 -18.32 13.06
N ASN A 132 18.40 -19.49 12.62
CA ASN A 132 19.06 -20.73 12.98
C ASN A 132 20.51 -20.65 12.50
N ASN A 133 21.46 -21.13 13.29
CA ASN A 133 22.91 -21.15 12.99
C ASN A 133 23.30 -21.88 11.68
N ASN A 134 22.32 -22.35 10.89
CA ASN A 134 22.47 -23.00 9.60
C ASN A 134 22.08 -22.12 8.39
N ASP A 135 21.53 -20.91 8.58
CA ASP A 135 21.32 -19.97 7.47
C ASP A 135 22.62 -19.15 7.27
N SER A 136 23.28 -19.32 6.13
CA SER A 136 24.51 -18.63 5.73
C SER A 136 24.36 -17.11 5.53
N ALA A 137 23.14 -16.58 5.61
CA ALA A 137 22.83 -15.17 5.35
C ALA A 137 22.88 -14.34 6.64
N SER A 138 23.65 -13.25 6.61
CA SER A 138 23.74 -12.30 7.73
C SER A 138 22.39 -11.63 8.03
N LYS A 139 22.23 -11.09 9.25
CA LYS A 139 21.04 -10.29 9.61
C LYS A 139 20.85 -9.11 8.66
N ALA A 140 21.94 -8.48 8.21
CA ALA A 140 21.88 -7.36 7.30
C ALA A 140 21.39 -7.79 5.90
N SER A 141 21.82 -8.97 5.43
CA SER A 141 21.33 -9.58 4.20
C SER A 141 19.82 -9.87 4.27
N GLY A 142 19.35 -10.42 5.40
CA GLY A 142 17.91 -10.65 5.62
C GLY A 142 17.09 -9.36 5.57
N ILE A 143 17.56 -8.31 6.23
CA ILE A 143 16.91 -6.99 6.18
C ILE A 143 16.94 -6.43 4.75
N TYR A 144 18.10 -6.43 4.10
CA TYR A 144 18.24 -5.91 2.75
C TYR A 144 17.29 -6.61 1.77
N ASN A 145 17.28 -7.95 1.75
CA ASN A 145 16.47 -8.75 0.83
C ASN A 145 14.96 -8.55 1.00
N SER A 146 14.50 -8.19 2.20
CA SER A 146 13.08 -7.97 2.47
C SER A 146 12.64 -6.51 2.27
N ASN A 147 13.55 -5.59 1.98
CA ASN A 147 13.24 -4.16 1.86
C ASN A 147 13.80 -3.51 0.59
N CYS A 148 14.57 -4.22 -0.24
CA CYS A 148 15.19 -3.66 -1.44
C CYS A 148 14.22 -3.57 -2.63
N TYR A 149 14.46 -2.56 -3.47
CA TYR A 149 13.75 -2.30 -4.72
C TYR A 149 14.70 -2.53 -5.89
N ASN A 150 14.27 -3.32 -6.87
CA ASN A 150 15.05 -3.57 -8.07
C ASN A 150 15.17 -2.31 -8.93
N ILE A 151 16.39 -2.00 -9.38
CA ILE A 151 16.68 -0.86 -10.24
C ILE A 151 17.34 -1.27 -11.58
N ASN A 152 17.25 -2.54 -11.97
CA ASN A 152 17.88 -3.06 -13.20
C ASN A 152 17.44 -2.33 -14.48
N ALA A 153 16.24 -1.75 -14.48
CA ALA A 153 15.68 -1.10 -15.65
C ALA A 153 16.07 0.40 -15.78
N PHE A 154 16.86 0.96 -14.85
CA PHE A 154 17.09 2.40 -14.79
C PHE A 154 18.51 2.83 -15.19
N ASP A 155 19.51 1.96 -15.09
CA ASP A 155 20.88 2.20 -15.56
C ASP A 155 21.57 0.88 -15.97
N ASP A 156 22.71 1.00 -16.66
CA ASP A 156 23.47 -0.15 -17.19
C ASP A 156 24.06 -1.05 -16.09
N GLU A 157 24.33 -0.50 -14.90
CA GLU A 157 24.89 -1.24 -13.77
C GLU A 157 23.79 -2.04 -13.03
N GLY A 158 22.57 -1.52 -13.02
CA GLY A 158 21.41 -2.11 -12.37
C GLY A 158 21.58 -2.31 -10.86
N GLY A 159 20.94 -3.37 -10.35
CA GLY A 159 20.99 -3.81 -8.97
C GLY A 159 19.73 -3.47 -8.19
N SER A 160 19.91 -3.09 -6.92
CA SER A 160 18.80 -2.66 -6.07
C SER A 160 19.22 -1.67 -5.01
N CYS A 161 18.23 -0.99 -4.47
CA CYS A 161 18.41 0.00 -3.43
C CYS A 161 17.39 -0.15 -2.30
N VAL A 162 17.73 0.39 -1.13
CA VAL A 162 16.86 0.44 0.05
C VAL A 162 16.68 1.89 0.47
N GLY A 163 15.44 2.31 0.71
CA GLY A 163 15.10 3.58 1.34
C GLY A 163 14.45 3.36 2.71
N LEU A 164 14.57 4.33 3.62
CA LEU A 164 14.08 4.17 4.99
C LEU A 164 12.56 4.29 5.10
N LEU A 165 11.96 5.19 4.32
CA LEU A 165 10.51 5.39 4.30
C LEU A 165 9.83 4.39 3.37
N SER A 166 10.42 4.13 2.21
CA SER A 166 9.90 3.16 1.23
C SER A 166 9.93 1.71 1.73
N ALA A 167 10.83 1.38 2.66
CA ALA A 167 10.80 0.10 3.38
C ALA A 167 9.56 -0.07 4.28
N ARG A 168 8.76 0.98 4.50
CA ARG A 168 7.50 0.94 5.26
C ARG A 168 6.26 0.82 4.37
N ILE A 169 6.43 0.72 3.06
CA ILE A 169 5.33 0.55 2.12
C ILE A 169 4.97 -0.93 2.03
N ASN A 170 3.74 -1.29 2.42
CA ASN A 170 3.30 -2.68 2.41
C ASN A 170 2.95 -3.23 1.01
N HIS A 171 2.86 -4.55 0.95
CA HIS A 171 2.45 -5.29 -0.23
C HIS A 171 0.96 -5.16 -0.55
N SER A 172 0.64 -5.02 -1.84
CA SER A 172 -0.63 -5.44 -2.42
C SER A 172 -0.43 -5.99 -3.83
N CYS A 173 -1.17 -7.06 -4.17
CA CYS A 173 -1.27 -7.53 -5.56
C CYS A 173 -1.99 -6.52 -6.48
N LEU A 174 -2.70 -5.54 -5.91
CA LEU A 174 -3.39 -4.47 -6.62
C LEU A 174 -2.88 -3.10 -6.12
N PRO A 175 -1.62 -2.76 -6.43
CA PRO A 175 -0.97 -1.59 -5.88
C PRO A 175 -1.73 -0.30 -6.23
N ASN A 176 -1.43 0.75 -5.49
CA ASN A 176 -1.92 2.11 -5.78
C ASN A 176 -0.79 3.11 -6.00
N ILE A 177 0.45 2.67 -5.81
CA ILE A 177 1.66 3.42 -6.15
C ILE A 177 2.61 2.57 -6.98
N VAL A 178 3.50 3.23 -7.72
CA VAL A 178 4.58 2.61 -8.50
C VAL A 178 5.91 3.24 -8.15
N PHE A 179 6.95 2.41 -8.11
CA PHE A 179 8.33 2.81 -7.87
C PHE A 179 9.03 3.18 -9.19
N SER A 180 9.83 4.24 -9.17
CA SER A 180 10.86 4.54 -10.16
C SER A 180 12.13 5.03 -9.48
N TYR A 181 13.26 4.89 -10.17
CA TYR A 181 14.56 5.31 -9.67
C TYR A 181 15.21 6.32 -10.61
N VAL A 182 15.89 7.32 -10.04
CA VAL A 182 16.71 8.27 -10.79
C VAL A 182 18.18 7.88 -10.64
N PRO A 183 18.84 7.41 -11.72
CA PRO A 183 20.24 6.99 -11.67
C PRO A 183 21.20 8.07 -11.20
N ALA A 184 22.32 7.62 -10.63
CA ALA A 184 23.40 8.52 -10.21
C ALA A 184 24.10 9.19 -11.41
N ALA A 185 24.02 8.62 -12.61
CA ALA A 185 24.63 9.19 -13.82
C ALA A 185 23.81 10.34 -14.46
N GLN A 186 22.62 10.67 -13.94
CA GLN A 186 21.75 11.67 -14.58
C GLN A 186 22.30 13.10 -14.47
N ALA A 187 22.12 13.90 -15.53
CA ALA A 187 22.65 15.27 -15.63
C ALA A 187 22.09 16.24 -14.58
N ASN A 188 20.87 16.00 -14.06
CA ASN A 188 20.31 16.85 -13.01
C ASN A 188 20.87 16.44 -11.63
N ALA A 189 21.85 17.21 -11.16
CA ALA A 189 22.58 16.95 -9.93
C ALA A 189 21.69 16.79 -8.68
N LEU A 190 20.52 17.46 -8.65
CA LEU A 190 19.64 17.51 -7.48
C LEU A 190 18.77 16.25 -7.30
N ARG A 191 18.67 15.39 -8.32
CA ARG A 191 17.77 14.22 -8.30
C ARG A 191 18.49 12.87 -8.41
N ARG A 192 19.82 12.88 -8.51
CA ARG A 192 20.65 11.68 -8.62
C ARG A 192 20.47 10.76 -7.42
N GLY A 193 20.34 9.46 -7.68
CA GLY A 193 20.27 8.44 -6.64
C GLY A 193 18.97 8.41 -5.85
N MET A 194 17.89 8.93 -6.43
CA MET A 194 16.62 9.12 -5.72
C MET A 194 15.59 8.06 -6.07
N MET A 195 14.96 7.53 -5.03
CA MET A 195 13.78 6.67 -5.10
C MET A 195 12.54 7.55 -5.22
N GLN A 196 11.67 7.25 -6.18
CA GLN A 196 10.42 7.97 -6.43
C GLN A 196 9.23 7.04 -6.39
N PHE A 197 8.14 7.50 -5.77
CA PHE A 197 6.88 6.75 -5.72
C PHE A 197 5.73 7.62 -6.18
N HIS A 198 5.06 7.19 -7.24
CA HIS A 198 3.96 7.92 -7.86
C HIS A 198 2.63 7.20 -7.66
N ALA A 199 1.55 7.96 -7.47
CA ALA A 199 0.19 7.42 -7.48
C ALA A 199 -0.15 6.91 -8.90
N ILE A 200 -0.60 5.66 -9.05
CA ILE A 200 -1.08 5.14 -10.35
C ILE A 200 -2.60 5.29 -10.53
N LYS A 201 -3.30 5.73 -9.48
CA LYS A 201 -4.74 6.01 -9.46
C LYS A 201 -5.05 7.01 -8.36
N ASN A 202 -6.26 7.56 -8.37
CA ASN A 202 -6.74 8.39 -7.26
C ASN A 202 -6.78 7.58 -5.95
N ILE A 203 -6.22 8.14 -4.88
CA ILE A 203 -6.16 7.52 -3.54
C ILE A 203 -6.93 8.40 -2.57
N SER A 204 -7.96 7.84 -1.94
CA SER A 204 -8.74 8.56 -0.91
C SER A 204 -7.91 8.77 0.37
N LYS A 205 -8.22 9.84 1.11
CA LYS A 205 -7.66 10.06 2.45
C LYS A 205 -7.81 8.82 3.33
N GLY A 206 -6.79 8.49 4.11
CA GLY A 206 -6.73 7.36 5.02
C GLY A 206 -6.49 6.01 4.35
N LYS A 207 -6.46 5.92 3.01
CA LYS A 207 -6.09 4.68 2.33
C LYS A 207 -4.59 4.45 2.43
N GLU A 208 -4.22 3.22 2.71
CA GLU A 208 -2.83 2.80 2.74
C GLU A 208 -2.18 2.90 1.35
N LEU A 209 -0.92 3.31 1.32
CA LEU A 209 -0.06 3.33 0.15
C LEU A 209 0.63 1.98 0.04
N VAL A 210 0.39 1.26 -1.05
CA VAL A 210 0.80 -0.13 -1.23
C VAL A 210 1.45 -0.36 -2.58
N SER A 211 2.56 -1.09 -2.58
CA SER A 211 3.32 -1.50 -3.75
C SER A 211 3.23 -3.01 -3.96
N ASN A 212 3.66 -3.52 -5.12
CA ASN A 212 3.70 -4.95 -5.37
C ASN A 212 5.12 -5.50 -5.15
N TYR A 213 5.25 -6.46 -4.24
CA TYR A 213 6.53 -7.12 -3.91
C TYR A 213 6.86 -8.27 -4.86
N GLU A 214 5.86 -8.81 -5.57
CA GLU A 214 6.06 -9.91 -6.51
C GLU A 214 6.58 -9.35 -7.83
N LYS A 215 7.79 -9.81 -8.22
CA LYS A 215 8.44 -9.40 -9.47
C LYS A 215 7.68 -9.89 -10.71
N SER A 216 6.94 -11.01 -10.60
CA SER A 216 6.19 -11.59 -11.70
C SER A 216 4.68 -11.58 -11.44
N ILE A 217 3.99 -10.59 -11.99
CA ILE A 217 2.54 -10.41 -11.78
C ILE A 217 1.69 -11.51 -12.45
N PHE A 218 2.26 -12.28 -13.36
CA PHE A 218 1.56 -13.31 -14.14
C PHE A 218 1.59 -14.70 -13.51
N VAL A 219 2.27 -14.89 -12.36
CA VAL A 219 2.28 -16.19 -11.70
C VAL A 219 0.95 -16.49 -11.00
N GLY A 220 0.58 -17.76 -11.04
CA GLY A 220 -0.61 -18.27 -10.36
C GLY A 220 -0.58 -18.01 -8.85
N ARG A 221 -1.77 -18.02 -8.25
CA ARG A 221 -1.97 -17.71 -6.82
C ARG A 221 -1.08 -18.55 -5.89
N LYS A 222 -1.00 -19.86 -6.12
CA LYS A 222 -0.24 -20.79 -5.28
C LYS A 222 1.23 -20.37 -5.23
N THR A 223 1.86 -20.21 -6.40
CA THR A 223 3.26 -19.79 -6.53
C THR A 223 3.50 -18.42 -5.90
N ARG A 224 2.60 -17.45 -6.10
CA ARG A 224 2.71 -16.11 -5.48
C ARG A 224 2.70 -16.20 -3.95
N ILE A 225 1.76 -16.95 -3.37
CA ILE A 225 1.69 -17.13 -1.90
C ILE A 225 2.95 -17.82 -1.38
N GLU A 226 3.41 -18.87 -2.05
CA GLU A 226 4.64 -19.58 -1.66
C GLU A 226 5.87 -18.68 -1.68
N ARG A 227 6.00 -17.81 -2.69
CA ARG A 227 7.09 -16.82 -2.77
C ARG A 227 6.98 -15.78 -1.67
N LEU A 228 5.80 -15.18 -1.48
CA LEU A 228 5.62 -14.16 -0.44
C LEU A 228 5.83 -14.73 0.96
N ARG A 229 5.37 -15.96 1.23
CA ARG A 229 5.64 -16.66 2.48
C ARG A 229 7.13 -16.94 2.66
N ARG A 230 7.83 -17.40 1.62
CA ARG A 230 9.26 -17.70 1.67
C ARG A 230 10.11 -16.45 1.93
N HIS A 231 9.80 -15.34 1.25
CA HIS A 231 10.64 -14.14 1.26
C HIS A 231 10.24 -13.10 2.31
N TYR A 232 8.97 -13.07 2.72
CA TYR A 232 8.41 -12.04 3.60
C TYR A 232 7.62 -12.61 4.78
N GLY A 233 7.41 -13.93 4.86
CA GLY A 233 6.79 -14.58 6.01
C GLY A 233 5.28 -14.41 6.13
N PHE A 234 4.56 -14.04 5.06
CA PHE A 234 3.10 -13.88 5.09
C PHE A 234 2.38 -14.53 3.92
N ASP A 235 1.12 -14.93 4.14
CA ASP A 235 0.22 -15.43 3.10
C ASP A 235 -0.64 -14.29 2.54
N CYS A 236 -0.44 -13.97 1.26
CA CYS A 236 -1.15 -12.85 0.63
C CYS A 236 -2.63 -13.15 0.35
N SER A 237 -3.50 -12.29 0.87
CA SER A 237 -4.95 -12.35 0.71
C SER A 237 -5.53 -11.18 -0.10
N CYS A 238 -4.70 -10.32 -0.69
CA CYS A 238 -5.11 -9.04 -1.30
C CYS A 238 -6.21 -9.17 -2.37
N LEU A 239 -6.09 -10.13 -3.29
CA LEU A 239 -7.10 -10.35 -4.34
C LEU A 239 -8.41 -10.87 -3.76
N LEU A 240 -8.34 -11.77 -2.76
CA LEU A 240 -9.54 -12.25 -2.09
C LEU A 240 -10.27 -11.12 -1.35
N LEU A 241 -9.52 -10.24 -0.69
CA LEU A 241 -10.09 -9.08 -0.02
C LEU A 241 -10.78 -8.16 -1.04
N LYS A 242 -10.14 -7.91 -2.19
CA LYS A 242 -10.69 -7.06 -3.25
C LYS A 242 -12.01 -7.60 -3.80
N GLU A 243 -12.06 -8.90 -4.07
CA GLU A 243 -13.25 -9.59 -4.59
C GLU A 243 -14.31 -9.87 -3.49
N GLY A 244 -14.08 -9.42 -2.26
CA GLY A 244 -15.02 -9.66 -1.15
C GLY A 244 -15.17 -11.14 -0.77
N LEU A 245 -14.19 -11.97 -1.14
CA LEU A 245 -14.19 -13.41 -0.91
C LEU A 245 -13.66 -13.80 0.47
N ILE A 246 -13.35 -12.83 1.32
CA ILE A 246 -12.96 -13.00 2.72
C ILE A 246 -13.48 -11.84 3.56
N TYR A 247 -13.43 -12.02 4.88
CA TYR A 247 -13.82 -11.06 5.89
C TYR A 247 -15.27 -10.55 5.77
N THR A 248 -15.50 -9.26 6.06
CA THR A 248 -16.84 -8.65 6.20
C THR A 248 -17.74 -8.85 4.97
N PRO A 249 -17.28 -8.65 3.72
CA PRO A 249 -18.10 -8.92 2.55
C PRO A 249 -18.59 -10.39 2.49
N LEU A 250 -17.69 -11.35 2.72
CA LEU A 250 -18.04 -12.77 2.76
C LEU A 250 -19.05 -13.09 3.87
N ALA A 251 -18.85 -12.53 5.08
CA ALA A 251 -19.80 -12.68 6.17
C ALA A 251 -21.20 -12.14 5.79
N ASN A 252 -21.27 -11.03 5.07
CA ASN A 252 -22.54 -10.47 4.60
C ASN A 252 -23.20 -11.33 3.50
N CYS A 253 -22.42 -12.00 2.65
CA CYS A 253 -22.93 -12.99 1.71
C CYS A 253 -23.58 -14.17 2.47
N TYR A 254 -22.90 -14.74 3.46
CA TYR A 254 -23.47 -15.83 4.27
C TYR A 254 -24.72 -15.41 5.05
N LYS A 255 -24.73 -14.20 5.62
CA LYS A 255 -25.93 -13.62 6.23
C LYS A 255 -27.11 -13.57 5.26
N SER A 256 -26.86 -13.17 4.02
CA SER A 256 -27.89 -13.05 2.98
C SER A 256 -28.42 -14.42 2.55
N LEU A 257 -27.54 -15.41 2.43
CA LEU A 257 -27.91 -16.80 2.17
C LEU A 257 -28.74 -17.40 3.31
N ALA A 258 -28.34 -17.17 4.58
CA ALA A 258 -29.11 -17.62 5.74
C ALA A 258 -30.54 -17.05 5.75
N LYS A 259 -30.68 -15.75 5.44
CA LYS A 259 -31.99 -15.09 5.32
C LYS A 259 -32.81 -15.63 4.15
N TRP A 260 -32.19 -15.87 3.01
CA TRP A 260 -32.87 -16.44 1.85
C TRP A 260 -33.34 -17.88 2.12
N SER A 261 -32.47 -18.76 2.64
CA SER A 261 -32.84 -20.13 2.99
C SER A 261 -34.00 -20.16 3.99
N SER A 262 -33.98 -19.30 5.02
CA SER A 262 -35.09 -19.20 5.97
C SER A 262 -36.41 -18.82 5.29
N ARG A 263 -36.39 -17.87 4.34
CA ARG A 263 -37.58 -17.46 3.58
C ARG A 263 -38.12 -18.55 2.67
N MET A 264 -37.23 -19.40 2.14
CA MET A 264 -37.59 -20.53 1.27
C MET A 264 -37.96 -21.80 2.06
N GLY A 265 -38.06 -21.74 3.39
CA GLY A 265 -38.30 -22.91 4.24
C GLY A 265 -37.15 -23.92 4.27
N GLN A 266 -35.95 -23.51 3.85
CA GLN A 266 -34.75 -24.35 3.82
C GLN A 266 -33.90 -24.18 5.08
N ASN A 267 -33.02 -25.15 5.34
CA ASN A 267 -32.09 -25.09 6.47
C ASN A 267 -31.08 -23.94 6.31
N ALA A 268 -31.23 -22.89 7.13
CA ALA A 268 -30.34 -21.73 7.16
C ALA A 268 -29.09 -21.93 8.03
N ARG A 269 -29.04 -22.99 8.85
CA ARG A 269 -27.99 -23.23 9.83
C ARG A 269 -26.57 -23.27 9.21
N PRO A 270 -26.32 -23.95 8.07
CA PRO A 270 -24.98 -24.01 7.48
C PRO A 270 -24.43 -22.62 7.11
N TRP A 271 -25.31 -21.70 6.73
CA TRP A 271 -24.92 -20.33 6.37
C TRP A 271 -24.64 -19.48 7.61
N LEU A 272 -25.42 -19.67 8.69
CA LEU A 272 -25.17 -19.01 9.98
C LEU A 272 -23.84 -19.47 10.60
N GLU A 273 -23.52 -20.77 10.50
CA GLU A 273 -22.24 -21.33 10.97
C GLU A 273 -21.06 -20.73 10.19
N LYS A 274 -21.18 -20.64 8.85
CA LYS A 274 -20.17 -19.99 8.01
C LYS A 274 -20.03 -18.49 8.28
N GLU A 275 -21.14 -17.77 8.49
CA GLU A 275 -21.08 -16.37 8.90
C GLU A 275 -20.34 -16.23 10.23
N HIS A 276 -20.69 -17.04 11.22
CA HIS A 276 -20.09 -17.02 12.54
C HIS A 276 -18.58 -17.28 12.50
N GLU A 277 -18.14 -18.27 11.73
CA GLU A 277 -16.72 -18.57 11.53
C GLU A 277 -15.96 -17.37 10.95
N VAL A 278 -16.50 -16.73 9.92
CA VAL A 278 -15.87 -15.55 9.31
C VAL A 278 -15.86 -14.38 10.29
N VAL A 279 -16.94 -14.14 11.03
CA VAL A 279 -17.03 -13.05 12.02
C VAL A 279 -16.04 -13.23 13.15
N ILE A 280 -15.87 -14.45 13.69
CA ILE A 280 -14.85 -14.76 14.71
C ILE A 280 -13.46 -14.42 14.16
N ARG A 281 -13.15 -14.85 12.93
CA ARG A 281 -11.86 -14.57 12.28
C ARG A 281 -11.62 -13.07 12.06
N CYS A 282 -12.66 -12.28 11.84
CA CYS A 282 -12.54 -10.83 11.59
C CYS A 282 -12.44 -10.00 12.86
N PHE A 283 -13.28 -10.32 13.85
CA PHE A 283 -13.61 -9.41 14.95
C PHE A 283 -13.38 -10.04 16.33
N GLY A 284 -12.97 -11.31 16.40
CA GLY A 284 -12.88 -12.04 17.66
C GLY A 284 -14.21 -12.66 18.08
N ARG A 285 -14.10 -13.68 18.95
CA ARG A 285 -15.25 -14.44 19.49
C ARG A 285 -16.10 -13.61 20.45
N ASP A 286 -15.48 -12.65 21.11
CA ASP A 286 -16.06 -11.68 22.03
C ASP A 286 -16.80 -10.54 21.33
N SER A 287 -16.70 -10.42 20.00
CA SER A 287 -17.44 -9.39 19.27
C SER A 287 -18.96 -9.55 19.42
N PRO A 288 -19.74 -8.45 19.56
CA PRO A 288 -21.20 -8.53 19.67
C PRO A 288 -21.85 -9.31 18.52
N ARG A 289 -21.31 -9.21 17.30
CA ARG A 289 -21.79 -9.96 16.14
C ARG A 289 -21.53 -11.46 16.27
N ALA A 290 -20.37 -11.87 16.79
CA ALA A 290 -20.06 -13.29 17.02
C ALA A 290 -20.98 -13.88 18.09
N GLN A 291 -21.14 -13.19 19.23
CA GLN A 291 -22.01 -13.63 20.32
C GLN A 291 -23.48 -13.77 19.89
N LEU A 292 -23.99 -12.82 19.09
CA LEU A 292 -25.35 -12.90 18.54
C LEU A 292 -25.53 -14.13 17.65
N LEU A 293 -24.57 -14.40 16.76
CA LEU A 293 -24.61 -15.57 15.88
C LEU A 293 -24.52 -16.88 16.66
N ALA A 294 -23.69 -16.93 17.71
CA ALA A 294 -23.59 -18.08 18.61
C ALA A 294 -24.94 -18.36 19.30
N ALA A 295 -25.61 -17.34 19.85
CA ALA A 295 -26.92 -17.49 20.46
C ALA A 295 -27.98 -17.98 19.47
N GLN A 296 -27.98 -17.46 18.23
CA GLN A 296 -28.88 -17.91 17.17
C GLN A 296 -28.66 -19.38 16.78
N LEU A 297 -27.40 -19.83 16.74
CA LEU A 297 -27.04 -21.22 16.45
C LEU A 297 -27.42 -22.19 17.57
N SER A 298 -27.43 -21.72 18.83
CA SER A 298 -27.90 -22.49 19.98
C SER A 298 -29.43 -22.62 20.02
N GLN A 299 -30.18 -21.63 19.53
CA GLN A 299 -31.66 -21.64 19.56
C GLN A 299 -32.30 -22.51 18.47
N LYS A 300 -31.64 -22.73 17.33
CA LYS A 300 -32.15 -23.55 16.20
C LYS A 300 -31.68 -25.01 16.22
N GLY A 301 -31.42 -25.56 17.41
CA GLY A 301 -30.91 -26.92 17.63
C GLY A 301 -31.84 -27.83 18.43
N GLY A 302 -33.08 -27.42 18.67
CA GLY A 302 -34.14 -28.21 19.33
C GLY A 302 -35.34 -28.37 18.42
#